data_AF-A0A1J5LPZ3-F1
#
_entry.id   AF-A0A1J5LPZ3-F1
#
_cell.length_a   1.000
_cell.length_b   1.000
_cell.length_c   1.000
_cell.angle_alpha   90.00
_cell.angle_beta   90.00
_cell.angle_gamma   90.00
#
_symmetry.space_group_name_H-M   'P 1'
#
loop_
_entity.id
_entity.type
_entity.pdbx_description
1 polymer ?
#
loop_
_entity_poly.entity_id
_entity_poly.type
_entity_poly.pdbx_seq_one_letter_code
_entity_poly.pdbx_strand_id
1 'polypeptide(L)'
;TIKSAERRPAVKMLVSEEDAPLLSALKAKRRALAEAQKVPAYVVFNDKTLIEMAETRPETLDQMARIGGVGAKKLDRYGDEFLEVITGAVEQLHPQRRKLATRAGAGSTYDALMEAQTGLIRGSCGTLKPLSCPAAMLAKLAQMRVEDTRGITMLLGERRAERFLPAFLDVLRQTD
;
A
#
# COMPACT_ATOMS: atom_id res chain seq x y z
N THR A 1 9.32 59.71 0.25
CA THR A 1 10.29 58.79 0.90
C THR A 1 9.59 57.54 1.38
N ILE A 2 9.74 56.40 0.70
CA ILE A 2 9.87 55.04 1.28
C ILE A 2 10.73 54.23 0.30
N LYS A 3 11.77 53.59 0.84
CA LYS A 3 12.85 52.83 0.20
C LYS A 3 12.48 51.33 0.04
N SER A 4 13.15 50.69 -0.92
CA SER A 4 13.21 49.25 -1.27
C SER A 4 13.38 48.23 -0.13
N ALA A 5 12.97 46.98 -0.40
CA ALA A 5 13.75 45.72 -0.27
C ALA A 5 12.88 44.54 -0.81
N GLU A 6 13.07 44.01 -2.02
CA GLU A 6 14.01 42.96 -2.48
C GLU A 6 13.79 41.51 -1.95
N ARG A 7 13.47 40.62 -2.92
CA ARG A 7 13.85 39.19 -3.10
C ARG A 7 13.28 38.03 -2.24
N ARG A 8 12.60 37.13 -3.00
CA ARG A 8 12.82 35.66 -3.18
C ARG A 8 12.06 34.65 -2.28
N PRO A 9 11.86 33.38 -2.74
CA PRO A 9 12.48 32.73 -3.91
C PRO A 9 11.52 32.18 -4.97
N ALA A 10 12.08 32.07 -6.18
CA ALA A 10 11.59 31.21 -7.24
C ALA A 10 11.34 29.81 -6.67
N VAL A 11 10.13 29.31 -6.88
CA VAL A 11 9.77 27.91 -6.76
C VAL A 11 10.83 27.14 -7.55
N LYS A 12 11.78 26.53 -6.84
CA LYS A 12 12.75 25.64 -7.46
C LYS A 12 11.93 24.53 -8.10
N MET A 13 11.79 24.65 -9.41
CA MET A 13 11.47 23.57 -10.34
C MET A 13 12.59 22.53 -10.22
N LEU A 14 12.59 21.79 -9.12
CA LEU A 14 13.54 20.71 -8.83
C LEU A 14 12.83 19.62 -8.02
N VAL A 15 11.55 19.35 -8.33
CA VAL A 15 11.08 18.00 -8.11
C VAL A 15 11.82 17.19 -9.16
N SER A 16 12.82 16.42 -8.71
CA SER A 16 13.55 15.49 -9.58
C SER A 16 12.51 14.68 -10.38
N GLU A 17 12.74 14.38 -11.66
CA GLU A 17 11.79 13.58 -12.45
C GLU A 17 11.43 12.25 -11.76
N GLU A 18 12.30 11.77 -10.87
CA GLU A 18 12.10 10.60 -10.00
C GLU A 18 11.09 10.80 -8.85
N ASP A 19 10.89 12.03 -8.36
CA ASP A 19 9.97 12.34 -7.25
C ASP A 19 8.61 12.85 -7.73
N ALA A 20 8.49 13.19 -9.02
CA ALA A 20 7.24 13.56 -9.67
C ALA A 20 6.09 12.55 -9.45
N PRO A 21 6.29 11.21 -9.54
CA PRO A 21 5.22 10.25 -9.29
C PRO A 21 4.77 10.24 -7.82
N LEU A 22 5.69 10.28 -6.85
CA LEU A 22 5.35 10.26 -5.43
C LEU A 22 4.63 11.56 -5.02
N LEU A 23 5.13 12.71 -5.45
CA LEU A 23 4.48 13.99 -5.17
C LEU A 23 3.07 14.07 -5.78
N SER A 24 2.86 13.48 -6.96
CA SER A 24 1.54 13.37 -7.59
C SER A 24 0.59 12.51 -6.73
N ALA A 25 1.06 11.36 -6.24
CA ALA A 25 0.28 10.49 -5.36
C ALA A 25 -0.10 11.18 -4.04
N LEU A 26 0.83 11.90 -3.42
CA LEU A 26 0.58 12.67 -2.18
C LEU A 26 -0.46 13.78 -2.41
N LYS A 27 -0.40 14.47 -3.55
CA LYS A 27 -1.40 15.49 -3.93
C LYS A 27 -2.78 14.87 -4.15
N ALA A 28 -2.85 13.71 -4.78
CA ALA A 28 -4.11 12.98 -4.98
C ALA A 28 -4.72 12.54 -3.64
N LYS A 29 -3.91 11.97 -2.74
CA LYS A 29 -4.34 11.57 -1.39
C LYS A 29 -4.86 12.75 -0.58
N ARG A 30 -4.14 13.88 -0.61
CA ARG A 30 -4.58 15.13 0.02
C ARG A 30 -5.94 15.60 -0.49
N ARG A 31 -6.14 15.56 -1.81
CA ARG A 31 -7.41 15.97 -2.44
C ARG A 31 -8.55 15.07 -1.98
N ALA A 32 -8.36 13.76 -1.98
CA ALA A 32 -9.38 12.81 -1.53
C ALA A 32 -9.79 13.06 -0.07
N LEU A 33 -8.83 13.32 0.82
CA LEU A 33 -9.10 13.62 2.24
C LEU A 33 -9.82 14.96 2.43
N ALA A 34 -9.43 15.96 1.65
CA ALA A 34 -10.05 17.28 1.66
C ALA A 34 -11.51 17.20 1.20
N GLU A 35 -11.78 16.46 0.11
CA GLU A 35 -13.13 16.21 -0.40
C GLU A 35 -13.99 15.45 0.63
N ALA A 36 -13.45 14.41 1.26
CA ALA A 36 -14.14 13.64 2.30
C ALA A 36 -14.53 14.50 3.52
N GLN A 37 -13.69 15.46 3.88
CA GLN A 37 -13.92 16.36 5.01
C GLN A 37 -14.61 17.67 4.61
N LYS A 38 -14.91 17.87 3.32
CA LYS A 38 -15.45 19.11 2.75
C LYS A 38 -14.63 20.36 3.13
N VAL A 39 -13.31 20.21 3.20
CA VAL A 39 -12.38 21.29 3.50
C VAL A 39 -11.46 21.54 2.31
N PRO A 40 -10.88 22.75 2.17
CA PRO A 40 -9.84 22.99 1.17
C PRO A 40 -8.59 22.13 1.40
N ALA A 41 -7.94 21.70 0.32
CA ALA A 41 -6.79 20.78 0.39
C ALA A 41 -5.61 21.31 1.23
N TYR A 42 -5.36 22.62 1.20
CA TYR A 42 -4.28 23.24 2.00
C TYR A 42 -4.49 23.09 3.52
N VAL A 43 -5.72 22.83 3.98
CA VAL A 43 -6.02 22.60 5.41
C VAL A 43 -5.41 21.29 5.89
N VAL A 44 -5.39 20.25 5.05
CA VAL A 44 -4.76 18.96 5.34
C VAL A 44 -3.24 19.15 5.41
N PHE A 45 -2.59 19.46 4.29
CA PHE A 45 -1.16 19.81 4.23
C PHE A 45 -0.88 20.86 3.15
N ASN A 46 0.09 21.74 3.42
CA ASN A 46 0.57 22.69 2.43
C ASN A 46 1.46 22.00 1.39
N ASP A 47 1.59 22.60 0.20
CA ASP A 47 2.44 22.06 -0.86
C ASP A 47 3.89 21.88 -0.42
N LYS A 48 4.41 22.81 0.39
CA LYS A 48 5.77 22.71 0.97
C LYS A 48 5.95 21.42 1.78
N THR A 49 4.97 21.08 2.62
CA THR A 49 5.00 19.87 3.44
C THR A 49 4.95 18.61 2.58
N LEU A 50 4.18 18.60 1.48
CA LEU A 50 4.14 17.46 0.56
C LEU A 50 5.44 17.28 -0.22
N ILE A 51 6.08 18.38 -0.62
CA ILE A 51 7.39 18.35 -1.27
C ILE A 51 8.43 17.80 -0.29
N GLU A 52 8.44 18.29 0.95
CA GLU A 52 9.36 17.81 1.99
C GLU A 52 9.13 16.32 2.32
N MET A 53 7.88 15.83 2.33
CA MET A 53 7.56 14.40 2.44
C MET A 53 8.09 13.58 1.27
N ALA A 54 7.97 14.09 0.04
CA ALA A 54 8.46 13.39 -1.15
C ALA A 54 10.00 13.33 -1.18
N GLU A 55 10.68 14.38 -0.72
CA GLU A 55 12.14 14.47 -0.63
C GLU A 55 12.70 13.62 0.51
N THR A 56 12.08 13.66 1.70
CA THR A 56 12.60 12.98 2.90
C THR A 56 12.17 11.52 3.03
N ARG A 57 11.08 11.12 2.35
CA ARG A 57 10.52 9.76 2.33
C ARG A 57 10.47 9.11 3.71
N PRO A 58 9.74 9.70 4.70
CA PRO A 58 9.62 9.11 6.02
C PRO A 58 9.01 7.70 5.94
N GLU A 59 9.60 6.76 6.67
CA GLU A 59 9.14 5.38 6.78
C GLU A 59 8.37 5.12 8.09
N THR A 60 8.42 6.08 9.02
CA THR A 60 7.78 5.96 10.35
C THR A 60 7.07 7.25 10.76
N LEU A 61 6.09 7.13 11.67
CA LEU A 61 5.38 8.29 12.24
C LEU A 61 6.33 9.26 12.92
N ASP A 62 7.37 8.77 13.59
CA ASP A 62 8.38 9.61 14.25
C ASP A 62 9.20 10.41 13.25
N GLN A 63 9.51 9.85 12.07
CA GLN A 63 10.17 10.58 11.00
C GLN A 63 9.24 11.62 10.36
N MET A 64 7.97 11.25 10.15
CA MET A 64 6.96 12.15 9.60
C MET A 64 6.66 13.33 10.55
N ALA A 65 6.74 13.13 11.86
CA ALA A 65 6.61 14.17 12.87
C ALA A 65 7.70 15.25 12.78
N ARG A 66 8.85 14.94 12.17
CA ARG A 66 9.97 15.89 11.98
C ARG A 66 9.78 16.80 10.77
N ILE A 67 8.79 16.55 9.93
CA ILE A 67 8.52 17.31 8.72
C ILE A 67 7.87 18.65 9.05
N GLY A 68 8.36 19.71 8.41
CA GLY A 68 7.83 21.06 8.53
C GLY A 68 6.34 21.16 8.21
N GLY A 69 5.52 21.42 9.23
CA GLY A 69 4.06 21.58 9.09
C GLY A 69 3.23 20.36 9.46
N VAL A 70 3.85 19.27 9.91
CA VAL A 70 3.18 18.10 10.51
C VAL A 70 3.14 18.27 12.03
N GLY A 71 2.06 18.83 12.55
CA GLY A 71 1.81 18.89 14.00
C GLY A 71 1.18 17.60 14.53
N ALA A 72 1.23 17.36 15.85
CA ALA A 72 0.69 16.16 16.50
C ALA A 72 -0.74 15.80 16.05
N LYS A 73 -1.67 16.78 16.03
CA LYS A 73 -3.06 16.55 15.57
C LYS A 73 -3.17 16.11 14.11
N LYS A 74 -2.26 16.58 13.25
CA LYS A 74 -2.24 16.21 11.83
C LYS A 74 -1.57 14.85 11.64
N LEU A 75 -0.56 14.56 12.43
CA LEU A 75 0.10 13.25 12.46
C LEU A 75 -0.90 12.16 12.92
N ASP A 76 -1.64 12.39 13.99
CA ASP A 76 -2.63 11.42 14.47
C ASP A 76 -3.76 11.20 13.45
N ARG A 77 -4.14 12.25 12.74
CA ARG A 77 -5.29 12.20 11.81
C ARG A 77 -4.91 11.69 10.41
N TYR A 78 -3.72 12.00 9.92
CA TYR A 78 -3.32 11.77 8.53
C TYR A 78 -1.99 11.00 8.39
N GLY A 79 -1.28 10.73 9.49
CA GLY A 79 0.05 10.13 9.50
C GLY A 79 0.09 8.79 8.76
N ASP A 80 -0.75 7.86 9.21
CA ASP A 80 -0.85 6.51 8.63
C ASP A 80 -1.19 6.56 7.14
N GLU A 81 -2.16 7.40 6.76
CA GLU A 81 -2.66 7.52 5.40
C GLU A 81 -1.62 8.09 4.41
N PHE A 82 -0.73 8.96 4.87
CA PHE A 82 0.34 9.53 4.06
C PHE A 82 1.57 8.63 4.06
N LEU A 83 1.91 7.98 5.19
CA LEU A 83 2.96 6.96 5.25
C LEU A 83 2.70 5.79 4.30
N GLU A 84 1.44 5.38 4.17
CA GLU A 84 1.02 4.34 3.20
C GLU A 84 1.34 4.74 1.76
N VAL A 85 1.16 6.02 1.40
CA VAL A 85 1.50 6.55 0.07
C VAL A 85 3.02 6.67 -0.12
N ILE A 86 3.76 7.06 0.92
CA ILE A 86 5.21 7.33 0.84
C ILE A 86 6.03 6.04 0.76
N THR A 87 5.73 5.08 1.63
CA THR A 87 6.45 3.79 1.66
C THR A 87 6.17 2.94 0.42
N GLY A 88 5.29 3.40 -0.47
CA GLY A 88 4.88 2.64 -1.64
C GLY A 88 4.24 1.31 -1.25
N ALA A 89 3.79 1.19 0.01
CA ALA A 89 3.04 0.06 0.49
C ALA A 89 1.64 0.07 -0.16
N VAL A 90 1.62 -0.30 -1.45
CA VAL A 90 0.64 -1.27 -1.94
C VAL A 90 1.01 -2.68 -1.44
N GLU A 91 1.91 -2.79 -0.46
CA GLU A 91 1.75 -3.79 0.57
C GLU A 91 0.43 -3.46 1.26
N GLN A 92 -0.67 -4.00 0.75
CA GLN A 92 -1.77 -4.35 1.63
C GLN A 92 -1.17 -5.26 2.71
N LEU A 93 -0.58 -4.68 3.75
CA LEU A 93 -0.43 -5.35 5.02
C LEU A 93 -1.85 -5.43 5.56
N HIS A 94 -2.57 -6.40 5.00
CA HIS A 94 -4.00 -6.57 5.17
C HIS A 94 -4.26 -6.45 6.67
N PRO A 95 -5.29 -5.73 7.14
CA PRO A 95 -5.68 -5.75 8.55
C PRO A 95 -5.92 -7.18 9.09
N GLN A 96 -5.98 -8.18 8.20
CA GLN A 96 -5.91 -9.61 8.53
C GLN A 96 -4.49 -10.11 8.88
N ARG A 97 -3.39 -9.66 8.26
CA ARG A 97 -2.01 -9.99 8.69
C ARG A 97 -1.77 -9.57 10.14
N ARG A 98 -2.25 -8.37 10.52
CA ARG A 98 -2.19 -7.89 11.93
C ARG A 98 -3.03 -8.74 12.89
N LYS A 99 -4.13 -9.33 12.42
CA LYS A 99 -4.98 -10.26 13.20
C LYS A 99 -4.53 -11.73 13.13
N LEU A 100 -3.72 -12.12 12.14
CA LEU A 100 -3.22 -13.48 11.96
C LEU A 100 -1.86 -13.71 12.66
N ALA A 101 -1.02 -12.68 12.78
CA ALA A 101 0.23 -12.77 13.57
C ALA A 101 -0.02 -13.11 15.05
N THR A 102 -1.26 -12.97 15.52
CA THR A 102 -1.69 -13.33 16.87
C THR A 102 -2.19 -14.78 17.01
N ARG A 103 -2.27 -15.56 15.92
CA ARG A 103 -2.65 -16.99 15.96
C ARG A 103 -1.61 -17.86 15.24
N ALA A 104 -1.00 -18.74 16.03
CA ALA A 104 0.07 -19.66 15.63
C ALA A 104 -0.20 -20.35 14.27
N GLY A 105 0.77 -20.25 13.35
CA GLY A 105 0.87 -21.07 12.13
C GLY A 105 0.17 -20.56 10.88
N ALA A 106 -0.83 -19.68 10.96
CA ALA A 106 -1.56 -19.23 9.75
C ALA A 106 -0.81 -18.15 8.95
N GLY A 107 0.21 -17.51 9.54
CA GLY A 107 1.07 -16.54 8.87
C GLY A 107 1.95 -17.18 7.79
N SER A 108 2.61 -18.30 8.11
CA SER A 108 3.49 -19.00 7.16
C SER A 108 2.73 -19.58 5.97
N THR A 109 1.53 -20.12 6.18
CA THR A 109 0.67 -20.60 5.08
C THR A 109 0.25 -19.45 4.16
N TYR A 110 -0.07 -18.29 4.72
CA TYR A 110 -0.42 -17.11 3.92
C TYR A 110 0.75 -16.63 3.07
N ASP A 111 1.94 -16.55 3.66
CA ASP A 111 3.16 -16.13 2.97
C ASP A 111 3.52 -17.10 1.84
N ALA A 112 3.42 -18.41 2.07
CA ALA A 112 3.62 -19.43 1.05
C ALA A 112 2.58 -19.36 -0.09
N LEU A 113 1.31 -19.08 0.22
CA LEU A 113 0.27 -18.87 -0.80
C LEU A 113 0.52 -17.60 -1.64
N MET A 114 1.06 -16.55 -1.02
CA MET A 114 1.43 -15.31 -1.71
C MET A 114 2.62 -15.53 -2.66
N GLU A 115 3.61 -16.29 -2.22
CA GLU A 115 4.78 -16.65 -3.03
C GLU A 115 4.37 -17.49 -4.25
N ALA A 116 3.55 -18.53 -4.03
CA ALA A 116 3.01 -19.37 -5.10
C ALA A 116 2.18 -18.56 -6.11
N GLN A 117 1.42 -17.56 -5.64
CA GLN A 117 0.71 -16.65 -6.53
C GLN A 117 1.67 -15.86 -7.40
N THR A 118 2.73 -15.28 -6.81
CA THR A 118 3.71 -14.42 -7.50
C THR A 118 4.34 -15.14 -8.70
N GLY A 119 4.73 -16.40 -8.52
CA GLY A 119 5.27 -17.24 -9.60
C GLY A 119 4.29 -17.50 -10.74
N LEU A 120 2.98 -17.44 -10.47
CA LEU A 120 1.91 -17.75 -11.43
C LEU A 120 1.17 -16.51 -11.95
N ILE A 121 1.54 -15.29 -11.52
CA ILE A 121 0.89 -14.03 -11.95
C ILE A 121 0.84 -13.92 -13.46
N ARG A 122 1.85 -14.41 -14.20
CA ARG A 122 1.89 -14.45 -15.68
C ARG A 122 1.78 -15.85 -16.29
N GLY A 123 1.46 -16.84 -15.44
CA GLY A 123 1.15 -18.21 -15.83
C GLY A 123 2.43 -19.02 -15.78
N SER A 124 2.31 -20.35 -15.82
CA SER A 124 3.49 -21.23 -15.83
C SER A 124 4.44 -20.96 -17.00
N CYS A 125 3.93 -20.40 -18.10
CA CYS A 125 4.70 -19.98 -19.27
C CYS A 125 5.17 -18.52 -19.24
N GLY A 126 4.73 -17.69 -18.28
CA GLY A 126 5.14 -16.30 -18.15
C GLY A 126 4.59 -15.30 -19.19
N THR A 127 3.79 -15.75 -20.16
CA THR A 127 3.30 -14.93 -21.28
C THR A 127 1.82 -14.54 -21.18
N LEU A 128 1.09 -15.02 -20.16
CA LEU A 128 -0.33 -14.73 -20.00
C LEU A 128 -0.58 -13.37 -19.36
N LYS A 129 -1.81 -12.86 -19.56
CA LYS A 129 -2.29 -11.67 -18.86
C LYS A 129 -2.11 -11.84 -17.35
N PRO A 130 -1.67 -10.77 -16.65
CA PRO A 130 -1.48 -10.82 -15.21
C PRO A 130 -2.82 -11.12 -14.55
N LEU A 131 -2.86 -12.21 -13.78
CA LEU A 131 -4.00 -12.58 -12.95
C LEU A 131 -3.48 -12.75 -11.53
N SER A 132 -4.14 -12.13 -10.56
CA SER A 132 -3.82 -12.26 -9.14
C SER A 132 -5.12 -12.47 -8.36
N CYS A 133 -5.01 -13.11 -7.21
CA CYS A 133 -6.10 -13.31 -6.27
C CYS A 133 -5.98 -12.24 -5.16
N PRO A 134 -7.08 -11.59 -4.77
CA PRO A 134 -7.03 -10.57 -3.73
C PRO A 134 -6.57 -11.16 -2.40
N ALA A 135 -5.81 -10.39 -1.61
CA ALA A 135 -5.21 -10.84 -0.35
C ALA A 135 -6.22 -11.40 0.67
N ALA A 136 -7.44 -10.83 0.72
CA ALA A 136 -8.55 -11.34 1.54
C ALA A 136 -8.91 -12.81 1.23
N MET A 137 -8.74 -13.22 -0.04
CA MET A 137 -9.03 -14.56 -0.52
C MET A 137 -7.97 -15.56 -0.08
N LEU A 138 -6.69 -15.19 -0.18
CA LEU A 138 -5.56 -15.97 0.33
C LEU A 138 -5.63 -16.12 1.85
N ALA A 139 -5.99 -15.05 2.55
CA ALA A 139 -6.19 -15.08 3.99
C ALA A 139 -7.37 -15.98 4.38
N LYS A 140 -8.45 -16.02 3.59
CA LYS A 140 -9.58 -16.91 3.82
C LYS A 140 -9.21 -18.38 3.57
N LEU A 141 -8.40 -18.66 2.54
CA LEU A 141 -7.82 -19.98 2.28
C LEU A 141 -6.95 -20.47 3.44
N ALA A 142 -6.02 -19.63 3.91
CA ALA A 142 -5.16 -19.93 5.05
C ALA A 142 -5.96 -20.13 6.36
N GLN A 143 -7.03 -19.36 6.57
CA GLN A 143 -7.87 -19.46 7.77
C GLN A 143 -8.78 -20.70 7.77
N MET A 144 -9.41 -21.01 6.64
CA MET A 144 -10.35 -22.14 6.55
C MET A 144 -9.65 -23.47 6.32
N ARG A 145 -8.34 -23.48 5.99
CA ARG A 145 -7.55 -24.66 5.63
C ARG A 145 -8.30 -25.54 4.62
N VAL A 146 -8.73 -24.91 3.53
CA VAL A 146 -9.50 -25.61 2.50
C VAL A 146 -8.55 -26.43 1.63
N GLU A 147 -8.32 -27.67 1.98
CA GLU A 147 -7.47 -28.61 1.21
C GLU A 147 -8.23 -29.31 0.07
N ASP A 148 -9.52 -29.02 -0.09
CA ASP A 148 -10.35 -29.63 -1.12
C ASP A 148 -10.44 -28.75 -2.38
N THR A 149 -10.19 -29.38 -3.52
CA THR A 149 -10.29 -28.82 -4.87
C THR A 149 -11.60 -28.09 -5.10
N ARG A 150 -12.73 -28.63 -4.61
CA ARG A 150 -14.06 -28.02 -4.75
C ARG A 150 -14.19 -26.73 -3.95
N GLY A 151 -13.71 -26.74 -2.71
CA GLY A 151 -13.76 -25.58 -1.82
C GLY A 151 -12.88 -24.44 -2.32
N ILE A 152 -11.68 -24.75 -2.82
CA ILE A 152 -10.78 -23.76 -3.43
C ILE A 152 -11.45 -23.15 -4.68
N THR A 153 -12.06 -23.97 -5.53
CA THR A 153 -12.73 -23.52 -6.76
C THR A 153 -13.93 -22.62 -6.48
N MET A 154 -14.78 -22.95 -5.50
CA MET A 154 -15.90 -22.09 -5.08
C MET A 154 -15.42 -20.73 -4.55
N LEU A 155 -14.25 -20.70 -3.92
CA LEU A 155 -13.73 -19.50 -3.27
C LEU A 155 -12.97 -18.59 -4.25
N LEU A 156 -12.23 -19.16 -5.20
CA LEU A 156 -11.44 -18.44 -6.21
C LEU A 156 -12.20 -18.12 -7.50
N GLY A 157 -13.20 -18.94 -7.85
CA GLY A 157 -13.86 -18.94 -9.15
C GLY A 157 -13.05 -19.69 -10.22
N GLU A 158 -13.74 -20.25 -11.23
CA GLU A 158 -13.18 -21.18 -12.23
C GLU A 158 -11.89 -20.66 -12.89
N ARG A 159 -11.89 -19.40 -13.38
CA ARG A 159 -10.73 -18.78 -14.04
C ARG A 159 -9.46 -18.72 -13.20
N ARG A 160 -9.59 -18.54 -11.88
CA ARG A 160 -8.43 -18.47 -10.97
C ARG A 160 -8.06 -19.87 -10.49
N ALA A 161 -9.07 -20.73 -10.26
CA ALA A 161 -8.84 -22.12 -9.94
C ALA A 161 -8.01 -22.82 -11.02
N GLU A 162 -8.35 -22.70 -12.30
CA GLU A 162 -7.57 -23.31 -13.40
C GLU A 162 -6.05 -23.02 -13.34
N ARG A 163 -5.68 -21.84 -12.84
CA ARG A 163 -4.29 -21.36 -12.81
C ARG A 163 -3.57 -21.59 -11.50
N PHE A 164 -4.24 -21.37 -10.37
CA PHE A 164 -3.62 -21.34 -9.03
C PHE A 164 -3.95 -22.55 -8.17
N LEU A 165 -5.00 -23.32 -8.51
CA LEU A 165 -5.44 -24.50 -7.76
C LEU A 165 -4.33 -25.53 -7.49
N PRO A 166 -3.51 -25.97 -8.47
CA PRO A 166 -2.48 -26.98 -8.20
C PRO A 166 -1.44 -26.45 -7.19
N ALA A 167 -0.94 -25.23 -7.39
CA ALA A 167 0.08 -24.65 -6.52
C ALA A 167 -0.46 -24.34 -5.11
N PHE A 168 -1.71 -23.90 -4.98
CA PHE A 168 -2.30 -23.65 -3.67
C PHE A 168 -2.59 -24.93 -2.90
N LEU A 169 -2.98 -26.02 -3.58
CA LEU A 169 -3.13 -27.33 -2.96
C LEU A 169 -1.79 -27.86 -2.43
N ASP A 170 -0.70 -27.68 -3.21
CA ASP A 170 0.63 -28.11 -2.81
C ASP A 170 1.12 -27.35 -1.58
N VAL A 171 0.93 -26.03 -1.54
CA VAL A 171 1.27 -25.20 -0.38
C VAL A 171 0.49 -25.62 0.86
N LEU A 172 -0.83 -25.81 0.74
CA LEU A 172 -1.67 -26.20 1.88
C LEU A 172 -1.27 -27.56 2.45
N ARG A 173 -0.88 -28.52 1.61
CA ARG A 173 -0.39 -29.84 2.04
C ARG A 173 1.02 -29.85 2.63
N GLN A 174 1.85 -28.85 2.28
CA GLN A 174 3.23 -28.72 2.79
C GLN A 174 3.31 -28.01 4.13
N THR A 175 2.24 -27.31 4.55
CA THR A 175 2.24 -26.50 5.77
C THR A 175 1.58 -27.21 6.97
N ASP A 176 1.47 -28.55 6.90
CA ASP A 176 0.96 -29.45 7.95
C ASP A 176 2.07 -29.98 8.86
#